data_AF-A0A7Y2RCP6-F1
#
_entry.id   AF-A0A7Y2RCP6-F1
#
_cell.length_a   1.000
_cell.length_b   1.000
_cell.length_c   1.000
_cell.angle_alpha   90.00
_cell.angle_beta   90.00
_cell.angle_gamma   90.00
#
_symmetry.space_group_name_H-M   'P 1'
#
loop_
_entity.id
_entity.type
_entity.pdbx_description
1 polymer ?
#
loop_
_entity_poly.entity_id
_entity_poly.type
_entity_poly.pdbx_seq_one_letter_code
_entity_poly.pdbx_strand_id
1 'polypeptide(L)'
;MDAELHKKTIINTHIEKTCEVIIQHLKNIILFQSQVNQCWGYHSRFMEPLLHPEDRLIYKGISKNLVDNKELVRRKEHIVPMGFLLNELWKLIKEAQYTDQELVKILKRNLGIAYITQDEAKRLDGKVSGLKSSMPEGWRLEEDDPIDRLRAVGIILVDDHDNEVATLKD
;
A
#
# COMPACT_ATOMS: atom_id res chain seq x y z
N MET A 1 11.64 28.71 0.53
CA MET A 1 10.97 27.40 0.42
C MET A 1 11.35 26.62 1.67
N ASP A 2 10.35 26.23 2.46
CA ASP A 2 10.56 25.54 3.75
C ASP A 2 11.41 24.27 3.55
N ALA A 3 12.39 24.04 4.42
CA ALA A 3 13.28 22.88 4.36
C ALA A 3 12.49 21.56 4.46
N GLU A 4 11.37 21.58 5.18
CA GLU A 4 10.48 20.43 5.31
C GLU A 4 9.72 20.13 4.00
N LEU A 5 9.19 21.18 3.36
CA LEU A 5 8.54 21.06 2.05
C LEU A 5 9.51 20.52 0.99
N HIS A 6 10.75 21.02 0.99
CA HIS A 6 11.77 20.54 0.05
C HIS A 6 12.08 19.04 0.25
N LYS A 7 12.24 18.61 1.51
CA LYS A 7 12.45 17.20 1.85
C LYS A 7 11.28 16.33 1.41
N LYS A 8 10.03 16.76 1.66
CA LYS A 8 8.82 16.03 1.25
C LYS A 8 8.76 15.87 -0.28
N THR A 9 9.11 16.91 -1.03
CA THR A 9 9.20 16.83 -2.50
C THR A 9 10.23 15.81 -2.96
N ILE A 10 11.44 15.79 -2.37
CA ILE A 10 12.47 14.81 -2.72
C ILE A 10 12.00 13.38 -2.46
N ILE A 11 11.40 13.13 -1.28
CA ILE A 11 10.87 11.81 -0.91
C ILE A 11 9.77 11.38 -1.89
N ASN A 12 8.82 12.27 -2.20
CA ASN A 12 7.74 11.98 -3.13
C ASN A 12 8.25 11.65 -4.53
N THR A 13 9.26 12.38 -5.02
CA THR A 13 9.92 12.08 -6.29
C THR A 13 10.62 10.73 -6.26
N HIS A 14 11.31 10.40 -5.16
CA HIS A 14 11.95 9.09 -5.00
C HIS A 14 10.93 7.95 -5.08
N ILE A 15 9.82 8.05 -4.35
CA ILE A 15 8.74 7.04 -4.36
C ILE A 15 8.16 6.88 -5.77
N GLU A 16 7.93 7.98 -6.48
CA GLU A 16 7.42 7.96 -7.85
C GLU A 16 8.38 7.26 -8.82
N LYS A 17 9.68 7.57 -8.74
CA LYS A 17 10.71 6.87 -9.52
C LYS A 17 10.84 5.40 -9.15
N THR A 18 10.68 5.04 -7.88
CA THR A 18 10.61 3.65 -7.46
C THR A 18 9.38 2.94 -8.04
N CYS A 19 8.23 3.61 -8.08
CA CYS A 19 7.03 3.08 -8.73
C CYS A 19 7.26 2.87 -10.24
N GLU A 20 7.89 3.81 -10.95
CA GLU A 20 8.25 3.65 -12.37
C GLU A 20 9.09 2.38 -12.60
N VAL A 21 10.09 2.13 -11.75
CA VAL A 21 10.93 0.92 -11.81
C VAL A 21 10.09 -0.34 -11.57
N ILE A 22 9.20 -0.32 -10.58
CA ILE A 22 8.29 -1.44 -10.29
C ILE A 22 7.41 -1.75 -11.51
N ILE A 23 6.74 -0.75 -12.08
CA ILE A 23 5.88 -0.93 -13.26
C ILE A 23 6.67 -1.49 -14.43
N GLN A 24 7.84 -0.92 -14.73
CA GLN A 24 8.69 -1.40 -15.81
C GLN A 24 9.14 -2.84 -15.59
N HIS A 25 9.50 -3.21 -14.35
CA HIS A 25 9.92 -4.56 -14.03
C HIS A 25 8.77 -5.57 -14.22
N LEU A 26 7.56 -5.25 -13.77
CA LEU A 26 6.38 -6.10 -13.96
C LEU A 26 6.07 -6.32 -15.45
N LYS A 27 6.12 -5.25 -16.25
CA LYS A 27 5.96 -5.34 -17.71
C LYS A 27 7.01 -6.25 -18.34
N ASN A 28 8.27 -6.15 -17.90
CA ASN A 28 9.36 -7.01 -18.37
C ASN A 28 9.11 -8.48 -18.03
N ILE A 29 8.64 -8.78 -16.80
CA ILE A 29 8.30 -10.15 -16.41
C ILE A 29 7.16 -10.68 -17.29
N ILE A 30 6.08 -9.90 -17.48
CA ILE A 30 4.93 -10.30 -18.32
C ILE A 30 5.40 -10.64 -19.74
N LEU A 31 6.17 -9.73 -20.36
CA LEU A 31 6.69 -9.93 -21.72
C LEU A 31 7.59 -11.16 -21.80
N PHE A 32 8.56 -11.27 -20.89
CA PHE A 32 9.50 -12.37 -20.85
C PHE A 32 8.78 -13.72 -20.72
N GLN A 33 7.85 -13.84 -19.78
CA GLN A 33 7.04 -15.05 -19.57
C GLN A 33 6.21 -15.42 -20.79
N SER A 34 5.65 -14.42 -21.48
CA SER A 34 4.94 -14.64 -22.74
C SER A 34 5.87 -15.15 -23.84
N GLN A 35 7.10 -14.65 -23.92
CA GLN A 35 8.07 -15.05 -24.94
C GLN A 35 8.62 -16.46 -24.71
N VAL A 36 8.83 -16.85 -23.44
CA VAL A 36 9.26 -18.22 -23.10
C VAL A 36 8.10 -19.21 -23.00
N ASN A 37 6.85 -18.75 -23.17
CA ASN A 37 5.63 -19.53 -23.04
C ASN A 37 5.53 -20.29 -21.70
N GLN A 38 5.92 -19.65 -20.60
CA GLN A 38 5.89 -20.22 -19.24
C GLN A 38 5.50 -19.16 -18.21
N CYS A 39 4.67 -19.54 -17.23
CA CYS A 39 4.25 -18.68 -16.13
C CYS A 39 5.04 -19.03 -14.86
N TRP A 40 6.06 -18.23 -14.52
CA TRP A 40 6.87 -18.41 -13.30
C TRP A 40 6.37 -17.54 -12.13
N GLY A 41 5.52 -16.55 -12.42
CA GLY A 41 4.97 -15.62 -11.44
C GLY A 41 6.00 -14.58 -10.99
N TYR A 42 5.81 -14.09 -9.77
CA TYR A 42 6.66 -13.11 -9.12
C TYR A 42 6.69 -13.35 -7.62
N HIS A 43 7.68 -12.78 -6.94
CA HIS A 43 7.76 -12.85 -5.48
C HIS A 43 6.81 -11.82 -4.85
N SER A 44 5.94 -12.27 -3.92
CA SER A 44 4.91 -11.41 -3.31
C SER A 44 5.46 -10.23 -2.50
N ARG A 45 6.72 -10.32 -2.04
CA ARG A 45 7.42 -9.24 -1.32
C ARG A 45 8.40 -8.43 -2.18
N PHE A 46 8.32 -8.54 -3.50
CA PHE A 46 9.23 -7.84 -4.41
C PHE A 46 9.31 -6.32 -4.14
N MET A 47 8.19 -5.69 -3.79
CA MET A 47 8.13 -4.24 -3.57
C MET A 47 8.69 -3.80 -2.22
N GLU A 48 8.64 -4.64 -1.17
CA GLU A 48 9.02 -4.24 0.19
C GLU A 48 10.48 -3.73 0.29
N PRO A 49 11.49 -4.43 -0.28
CA PRO A 49 12.87 -3.95 -0.24
C PRO A 49 13.09 -2.63 -1.00
N LEU A 50 12.28 -2.36 -2.03
CA LEU A 50 12.39 -1.15 -2.85
C LEU A 50 11.86 0.09 -2.12
N LEU A 51 11.08 -0.10 -1.06
CA LEU A 51 10.45 0.96 -0.26
C LEU A 51 11.08 1.09 1.13
N HIS A 52 12.32 0.61 1.30
CA HIS A 52 13.04 0.73 2.57
C HIS A 52 13.64 2.14 2.78
N PRO A 53 13.51 2.75 3.98
CA PRO A 53 12.71 2.32 5.12
C PRO A 53 11.25 2.79 5.00
N GLU A 54 10.30 1.86 5.09
CA GLU A 54 8.87 2.13 4.85
C GLU A 54 8.30 3.18 5.83
N ASP A 55 8.78 3.17 7.07
CA ASP A 55 8.43 4.15 8.11
C ASP A 55 8.78 5.59 7.77
N ARG A 56 9.66 5.81 6.78
CA ARG A 56 10.06 7.15 6.32
C ARG A 56 9.48 7.51 4.97
N LEU A 57 9.17 6.51 4.15
CA LEU A 57 8.74 6.72 2.76
C LEU A 57 7.22 6.63 2.62
N ILE A 58 6.58 5.65 3.26
CA ILE A 58 5.17 5.32 3.03
C ILE A 58 4.37 5.21 4.33
N TYR A 59 4.83 5.84 5.42
CA TYR A 59 4.06 5.93 6.65
C TYR A 59 2.82 6.82 6.48
N LYS A 60 1.66 6.33 6.93
CA LYS A 60 0.37 6.99 6.76
C LYS A 60 -0.36 7.30 8.07
N GLY A 61 0.10 6.77 9.21
CA GLY A 61 -0.49 7.07 10.51
C GLY A 61 -0.45 5.91 11.50
N ILE A 62 -1.04 6.15 12.66
CA ILE A 62 -1.11 5.21 13.78
C ILE A 62 -2.56 5.04 14.23
N SER A 63 -2.95 3.88 14.77
CA SER A 63 -4.31 3.70 15.26
C SER A 63 -4.57 4.54 16.49
N LYS A 64 -5.80 5.06 16.60
CA LYS A 64 -6.24 5.85 17.76
C LYS A 64 -6.04 5.10 19.08
N ASN A 65 -6.28 3.78 19.09
CA ASN A 65 -6.07 2.92 20.26
C ASN A 65 -4.61 2.90 20.75
N LEU A 66 -3.63 2.94 19.83
CA LEU A 66 -2.21 3.04 20.22
C LEU A 66 -1.85 4.42 20.76
N VAL A 67 -2.48 5.49 20.27
CA VAL A 67 -2.29 6.85 20.78
C VAL A 67 -2.85 6.97 22.19
N ASP A 68 -4.06 6.46 22.40
CA ASP A 68 -4.77 6.52 23.68
C ASP A 68 -4.13 5.60 24.74
N ASN A 69 -3.48 4.50 24.31
CA ASN A 69 -2.74 3.61 25.20
C ASN A 69 -1.39 3.17 24.61
N LYS A 70 -0.33 3.87 25.01
CA LYS A 70 1.05 3.67 24.55
C LYS A 70 1.70 2.36 25.01
N GLU A 71 1.11 1.67 25.99
CA GLU A 71 1.62 0.38 26.49
C GLU A 71 1.22 -0.80 25.58
N LEU A 72 0.30 -0.58 24.63
CA LEU A 72 -0.13 -1.61 23.70
C LEU A 72 0.98 -1.97 22.71
N VAL A 73 1.09 -3.26 22.39
CA VAL A 73 2.09 -3.75 21.43
C VAL A 73 1.78 -3.20 20.03
N ARG A 74 2.74 -2.43 19.52
CA ARG A 74 2.71 -1.81 18.19
C ARG A 74 3.02 -2.84 17.10
N ARG A 75 2.19 -2.90 16.06
CA ARG A 75 2.37 -3.74 14.86
C ARG A 75 2.37 -2.87 13.60
N LYS A 76 3.39 -3.06 12.75
CA LYS A 76 3.42 -2.47 11.41
C LYS A 76 2.54 -3.30 10.48
N GLU A 77 1.64 -2.64 9.77
CA GLU A 77 0.69 -3.25 8.84
C GLU A 77 0.68 -2.48 7.53
N HIS A 78 0.74 -3.18 6.39
CA HIS A 78 0.46 -2.57 5.10
C HIS A 78 -1.04 -2.32 4.97
N ILE A 79 -1.41 -1.09 4.64
CA ILE A 79 -2.83 -0.71 4.54
C ILE A 79 -3.50 -1.50 3.42
N VAL A 80 -2.94 -1.48 2.21
CA VAL A 80 -3.26 -2.45 1.16
C VAL A 80 -2.26 -3.61 1.25
N PRO A 81 -2.70 -4.87 1.43
CA PRO A 81 -1.77 -6.01 1.50
C PRO A 81 -0.90 -6.08 0.24
N MET A 82 0.43 -6.18 0.40
CA MET A 82 1.38 -6.14 -0.73
C MET A 82 1.10 -7.21 -1.80
N GLY A 83 0.73 -8.42 -1.38
CA GLY A 83 0.36 -9.48 -2.31
C GLY A 83 -0.92 -9.15 -3.11
N PHE A 84 -1.92 -8.54 -2.48
CA PHE A 84 -3.13 -8.09 -3.15
C PHE A 84 -2.82 -6.97 -4.15
N LEU A 85 -2.09 -5.94 -3.70
CA LEU A 85 -1.67 -4.81 -4.52
C LEU A 85 -0.93 -5.28 -5.79
N LEU A 86 0.01 -6.22 -5.64
CA LEU A 86 0.79 -6.74 -6.75
C LEU A 86 -0.07 -7.54 -7.74
N ASN A 87 -1.01 -8.35 -7.24
CA ASN A 87 -1.93 -9.12 -8.07
C ASN A 87 -2.87 -8.22 -8.88
N GLU A 88 -3.47 -7.21 -8.26
CA GLU A 88 -4.37 -6.29 -8.96
C GLU A 88 -3.59 -5.43 -9.96
N LEU A 89 -2.40 -4.93 -9.59
CA LEU A 89 -1.56 -4.18 -10.51
C LEU A 89 -1.13 -5.00 -11.73
N TRP A 90 -0.82 -6.29 -11.54
CA TRP A 90 -0.53 -7.20 -12.64
C TRP A 90 -1.70 -7.35 -13.62
N LYS A 91 -2.94 -7.40 -13.12
CA LYS A 91 -4.14 -7.44 -13.98
C LYS A 91 -4.27 -6.15 -14.79
N LEU A 92 -4.16 -4.98 -14.14
CA LEU A 92 -4.25 -3.69 -14.81
C LEU A 92 -3.21 -3.54 -15.93
N ILE A 93 -1.98 -4.01 -15.71
CA ILE A 93 -0.93 -3.99 -16.74
C ILE A 93 -1.32 -4.88 -17.93
N LYS A 94 -1.88 -6.08 -17.68
CA LYS A 94 -2.29 -7.00 -18.75
C LYS A 94 -3.51 -6.52 -19.54
N GLU A 95 -4.42 -5.80 -18.91
CA GLU A 95 -5.60 -5.23 -19.56
C GLU A 95 -5.24 -4.10 -20.54
N ALA A 96 -4.05 -3.49 -20.37
CA ALA A 96 -3.51 -2.45 -21.24
C ALA A 96 -4.43 -1.24 -21.40
N GLN A 97 -5.25 -0.94 -20.39
CA GLN A 97 -6.17 0.20 -20.37
C GLN A 97 -5.55 1.47 -19.75
N TYR A 98 -4.44 1.33 -19.03
CA TYR A 98 -3.78 2.41 -18.32
C TYR A 98 -2.39 2.67 -18.90
N THR A 99 -2.03 3.95 -19.00
CA THR A 99 -0.67 4.38 -19.28
C THR A 99 0.26 4.06 -18.11
N ASP A 100 1.56 4.00 -18.36
CA ASP A 100 2.56 3.77 -17.31
C ASP A 100 2.48 4.82 -16.19
N GLN A 101 2.17 6.07 -16.53
CA GLN A 101 2.00 7.16 -15.57
C GLN A 101 0.74 7.01 -14.72
N GLU A 102 -0.36 6.50 -15.29
CA GLU A 102 -1.56 6.17 -14.51
C GLU A 102 -1.30 4.99 -13.57
N LEU A 103 -0.61 3.95 -14.04
CA LEU A 103 -0.22 2.82 -13.20
C LEU A 103 0.70 3.23 -12.04
N VAL A 104 1.64 4.16 -12.29
CA VAL A 104 2.49 4.75 -11.24
C VAL A 104 1.66 5.50 -10.21
N LYS A 105 0.68 6.31 -10.64
CA LYS A 105 -0.23 7.02 -9.73
C LYS A 105 -1.07 6.06 -8.90
N ILE A 106 -1.65 5.04 -9.54
CA ILE A 106 -2.42 3.98 -8.89
C ILE A 106 -1.56 3.26 -7.85
N LEU A 107 -0.36 2.81 -8.21
CA LEU A 107 0.55 2.14 -7.27
C LEU A 107 0.88 3.07 -6.09
N LYS A 108 1.35 4.28 -6.37
CA LYS A 108 1.78 5.26 -5.35
C LYS A 108 0.67 5.58 -4.34
N ARG A 109 -0.57 5.75 -4.80
CA ARG A 109 -1.74 6.00 -3.93
C ARG A 109 -1.98 4.85 -2.95
N ASN A 110 -1.78 3.62 -3.40
CA ASN A 110 -2.08 2.41 -2.63
C ASN A 110 -0.89 1.91 -1.78
N LEU A 111 0.27 2.57 -1.86
CA LEU A 111 1.39 2.33 -0.95
C LEU A 111 1.14 3.03 0.39
N GLY A 112 1.20 2.25 1.47
CA GLY A 112 1.04 2.79 2.81
C GLY A 112 1.25 1.75 3.88
N ILE A 113 1.95 2.13 4.94
CA ILE A 113 1.97 1.39 6.20
C ILE A 113 1.35 2.23 7.31
N ALA A 114 0.65 1.54 8.19
CA ALA A 114 0.14 2.08 9.43
C ALA A 114 0.69 1.27 10.61
N TYR A 115 0.61 1.87 11.79
CA TYR A 115 0.82 1.14 13.03
C TYR A 115 -0.50 0.90 13.73
N ILE A 116 -0.75 -0.35 14.07
CA ILE A 116 -1.98 -0.80 14.73
C ILE A 116 -1.63 -1.64 15.96
N THR A 117 -2.59 -1.84 16.84
CA THR A 117 -2.44 -2.74 17.99
C THR A 117 -2.38 -4.20 17.54
N GLN A 118 -1.83 -5.06 18.39
CA GLN A 118 -1.87 -6.51 18.17
C GLN A 118 -3.29 -7.07 17.98
N ASP A 119 -4.29 -6.51 18.67
CA ASP A 119 -5.67 -7.00 18.55
C ASP A 119 -6.37 -6.49 17.29
N GLU A 120 -6.04 -5.27 16.83
CA GLU A 120 -6.45 -4.76 15.51
C GLU A 120 -5.88 -5.63 14.38
N ALA A 121 -4.61 -6.00 14.46
CA ALA A 121 -3.99 -6.91 13.51
C ALA A 121 -4.70 -8.27 13.48
N LYS A 122 -5.09 -8.81 14.66
CA LYS A 122 -5.88 -10.06 14.73
C LYS A 122 -7.28 -9.90 14.13
N ARG A 123 -7.91 -8.73 14.21
CA ARG A 123 -9.22 -8.49 13.56
C ARG A 123 -9.09 -8.51 12.04
N LEU A 124 -8.03 -7.93 11.48
CA LEU A 124 -7.72 -8.03 10.05
C LEU A 124 -7.41 -9.48 9.64
N ASP A 125 -6.62 -10.19 10.44
CA ASP A 125 -6.23 -11.59 10.18
C ASP A 125 -7.35 -12.60 10.41
N GLY A 126 -8.40 -12.19 11.12
CA GLY A 126 -9.49 -13.04 11.55
C GLY A 126 -10.28 -13.59 10.37
N LYS A 127 -10.66 -14.88 10.45
CA LYS A 127 -11.49 -15.54 9.43
C LYS A 127 -12.83 -14.84 9.17
N VAL A 128 -13.32 -14.07 10.13
CA VAL A 128 -14.59 -13.33 10.05
C VAL A 128 -14.47 -12.11 9.13
N SER A 129 -13.36 -11.39 9.16
CA SER A 129 -13.17 -10.23 8.28
C SER A 129 -12.71 -10.65 6.88
N GLY A 130 -11.88 -11.70 6.80
CA GLY A 130 -11.28 -12.14 5.53
C GLY A 130 -10.20 -11.21 4.98
N LEU A 131 -9.88 -10.11 5.67
CA LEU A 131 -9.06 -9.00 5.16
C LEU A 131 -7.55 -9.20 5.33
N LYS A 132 -7.10 -10.37 5.82
CA LYS A 132 -5.67 -10.68 6.01
C LYS A 132 -4.82 -10.36 4.78
N SER A 133 -5.30 -10.77 3.62
CA SER A 133 -4.60 -10.67 2.34
C SER A 133 -5.49 -10.14 1.23
N SER A 134 -6.56 -9.43 1.59
CA SER A 134 -7.53 -8.87 0.66
C SER A 134 -8.00 -7.50 1.10
N MET A 135 -8.68 -6.82 0.19
CA MET A 135 -9.47 -5.62 0.43
C MET A 135 -10.95 -6.00 0.64
N PRO A 136 -11.81 -5.06 1.07
CA PRO A 136 -13.26 -5.26 1.11
C PRO A 136 -13.84 -5.77 -0.21
N GLU A 137 -14.98 -6.45 -0.14
CA GLU A 137 -15.65 -6.97 -1.34
C GLU A 137 -16.00 -5.82 -2.30
N GLY A 138 -15.71 -6.03 -3.60
CA GLY A 138 -15.95 -5.04 -4.64
C GLY A 138 -14.93 -3.89 -4.70
N TRP A 139 -13.95 -3.85 -3.80
CA TRP A 139 -12.93 -2.80 -3.76
C TRP A 139 -12.02 -2.86 -5.00
N ARG A 140 -11.80 -1.70 -5.64
CA ARG A 140 -11.05 -1.54 -6.90
C ARG A 140 -9.78 -0.72 -6.70
N LEU A 141 -8.65 -1.25 -7.19
CA LEU A 141 -7.32 -0.68 -7.00
C LEU A 141 -7.16 0.73 -7.55
N GLU A 142 -7.81 1.03 -8.67
CA GLU A 142 -7.75 2.29 -9.41
C GLU A 142 -8.69 3.37 -8.84
N GLU A 143 -9.68 3.00 -8.01
CA GLU A 143 -10.80 3.88 -7.65
C GLU A 143 -10.97 4.07 -6.14
N ASP A 144 -10.91 2.99 -5.36
CA ASP A 144 -11.32 2.99 -3.96
C ASP A 144 -10.22 3.41 -2.99
N ASP A 145 -10.61 3.71 -1.75
CA ASP A 145 -9.69 4.29 -0.76
C ASP A 145 -8.89 3.17 -0.08
N PRO A 146 -7.55 3.25 -0.04
CA PRO A 146 -6.74 2.32 0.75
C PRO A 146 -7.24 2.15 2.19
N ILE A 147 -7.73 3.22 2.82
CA ILE A 147 -8.12 3.21 4.23
C ILE A 147 -9.35 2.33 4.51
N ASP A 148 -10.12 1.98 3.48
CA ASP A 148 -11.36 1.22 3.62
C ASP A 148 -11.14 -0.14 4.28
N ARG A 149 -9.97 -0.77 4.08
CA ARG A 149 -9.64 -2.04 4.75
C ARG A 149 -9.55 -1.88 6.28
N LEU A 150 -8.96 -0.78 6.77
CA LEU A 150 -8.86 -0.51 8.20
C LEU A 150 -10.25 -0.19 8.78
N ARG A 151 -11.03 0.62 8.07
CA ARG A 151 -12.40 0.99 8.47
C ARG A 151 -13.34 -0.20 8.57
N ALA A 152 -13.21 -1.15 7.65
CA ALA A 152 -14.03 -2.37 7.63
C ALA A 152 -13.95 -3.20 8.93
N VAL A 153 -12.90 -3.01 9.74
CA VAL A 153 -12.73 -3.66 11.06
C VAL A 153 -12.67 -2.67 12.23
N GLY A 154 -13.15 -1.43 12.01
CA GLY A 154 -13.27 -0.41 13.04
C GLY A 154 -11.93 0.17 13.52
N ILE A 155 -10.90 0.20 12.68
CA ILE A 155 -9.63 0.85 12.98
C ILE A 155 -9.71 2.30 12.53
N ILE A 156 -9.57 3.24 13.47
CA ILE A 156 -9.45 4.67 13.22
C ILE A 156 -7.95 5.00 13.13
N LEU A 157 -7.52 5.51 11.99
CA LEU A 157 -6.15 5.95 11.75
C LEU A 157 -6.05 7.45 12.04
N VAL A 158 -5.01 7.86 12.77
CA VAL A 158 -4.71 9.28 13.03
C VAL A 158 -3.32 9.66 12.52
N ASP A 159 -3.16 10.94 12.19
CA ASP A 159 -1.88 11.54 11.81
C ASP A 159 -1.01 11.88 13.04
N ASP A 160 0.15 12.49 12.80
CA ASP A 160 1.08 12.87 13.86
C ASP A 160 0.56 13.98 14.80
N HIS A 161 -0.60 14.56 14.48
CA HIS A 161 -1.29 15.60 15.27
C HIS A 161 -2.60 15.08 15.90
N ASP A 162 -2.82 13.76 15.92
CA ASP A 162 -4.04 13.11 16.43
C ASP A 162 -5.31 13.47 15.65
N ASN A 163 -5.18 13.94 14.40
CA ASN A 163 -6.32 14.14 13.51
C ASN A 163 -6.66 12.83 12.81
N GLU A 164 -7.94 12.47 12.73
CA GLU A 164 -8.39 11.32 11.96
C GLU A 164 -8.05 11.48 10.47
N VAL A 165 -7.43 10.44 9.90
CA VAL A 165 -7.16 10.35 8.47
C VAL A 165 -8.47 9.96 7.78
N ALA A 166 -9.12 10.94 7.14
CA ALA A 166 -10.41 10.73 6.48
C ALA A 166 -10.29 10.03 5.11
N THR A 167 -9.15 10.11 4.44
CA THR A 167 -8.92 9.49 3.14
C THR A 167 -7.42 9.33 2.88
N LEU A 168 -7.07 8.31 2.10
CA LEU A 168 -5.73 8.15 1.54
C LEU A 168 -5.70 8.31 0.00
N LYS A 169 -6.80 8.82 -0.58
CA LYS A 169 -6.86 9.21 -1.98
C LYS A 169 -6.18 10.58 -2.14
N ASP A 170 -4.86 10.57 -2.28
CA ASP A 170 -4.04 11.72 -2.69
C ASP A 170 -3.67 11.64 -4.18
#